data_AF-R7LF66-F1
#
_entry.id   AF-R7LF66-F1
#
_cell.length_a   1.000
_cell.length_b   1.000
_cell.length_c   1.000
_cell.angle_alpha   90.00
_cell.angle_beta   90.00
_cell.angle_gamma   90.00
#
_symmetry.space_group_name_H-M   'P 1'
#
loop_
_entity.id
_entity.type
_entity.pdbx_description
1 polymer ?
#
loop_
_entity_poly.entity_id
_entity_poly.type
_entity_poly.pdbx_seq_one_letter_code
_entity_poly.pdbx_strand_id
1 'polypeptide(L)'
;MKNKTLPLIISWANTHYGASHLSLLFAVMFLSITGVTLYIDGLFLSLAFWFAIACVPLAYVLYRMQRSKLKFQNLPTTLNKQAIYDCIYHLSVTYDWDIDHYGDDCIVAHTNPALWHLTWGEQIFIVFDQNQVWLNSVNDLNKRTSICSFGHNKRNIQRIKQALTQGTAIKG
;
A
#
# COMPACT_ATOMS: atom_id res chain seq x y z
N MET A 1 18.50 1.19 -11.01
CA MET A 1 17.52 2.02 -10.28
C MET A 1 17.49 1.55 -8.83
N LYS A 2 17.88 2.38 -7.85
CA LYS A 2 17.73 2.02 -6.43
C LYS A 2 16.22 1.92 -6.15
N ASN A 3 15.73 0.75 -5.78
CA ASN A 3 14.34 0.58 -5.37
C ASN A 3 14.31 0.74 -3.84
N LYS A 4 13.76 1.85 -3.35
CA LYS A 4 13.44 1.99 -1.93
C LYS A 4 12.09 1.35 -1.68
N THR A 5 11.98 0.62 -0.57
CA THR A 5 10.72 0.04 -0.09
C THR A 5 10.42 0.58 1.29
N LEU A 6 9.14 0.79 1.59
CA LEU A 6 8.72 1.25 2.89
C LEU A 6 9.10 0.23 3.98
N PRO A 7 9.89 0.61 5.01
CA PRO A 7 10.16 -0.27 6.13
C PRO A 7 8.87 -0.44 6.95
N LEU A 8 8.35 -1.67 7.01
CA LEU A 8 7.16 -1.99 7.77
C LEU A 8 7.56 -2.47 9.17
N ILE A 9 6.96 -1.88 10.20
CA ILE A 9 6.94 -2.47 11.54
C ILE A 9 6.02 -3.70 11.56
N ILE A 10 6.19 -4.57 12.56
CA ILE A 10 5.48 -5.86 12.65
C ILE A 10 3.95 -5.69 12.59
N SER A 11 3.40 -4.68 13.28
CA SER A 11 1.96 -4.38 13.27
C SER A 11 1.47 -4.01 11.86
N TRP A 12 2.18 -3.11 11.17
CA TRP A 12 1.86 -2.72 9.80
C TRP A 12 2.01 -3.87 8.81
N ALA A 13 3.00 -4.75 8.98
CA ALA A 13 3.15 -5.93 8.14
C ALA A 13 1.97 -6.89 8.29
N ASN A 14 1.50 -7.12 9.51
CA ASN A 14 0.32 -7.98 9.75
C ASN A 14 -0.95 -7.41 9.15
N THR A 15 -1.17 -6.10 9.29
CA THR A 15 -2.31 -5.43 8.66
C THR A 15 -2.21 -5.51 7.15
N HIS A 16 -1.06 -5.11 6.57
CA HIS A 16 -0.84 -5.04 5.12
C HIS A 16 -0.97 -6.39 4.42
N TYR A 17 -0.45 -7.46 5.01
CA TYR A 17 -0.45 -8.82 4.44
C TYR A 17 -1.63 -9.70 4.89
N GLY A 18 -2.58 -9.15 5.66
CA GLY A 18 -3.67 -9.92 6.26
C GLY A 18 -4.47 -10.77 5.28
N ALA A 19 -4.79 -10.27 4.09
CA ALA A 19 -5.49 -11.04 3.06
C ALA A 19 -4.68 -12.24 2.53
N SER A 20 -3.37 -12.08 2.36
CA SER A 20 -2.48 -13.16 1.94
C SER A 20 -2.36 -14.22 3.05
N HIS A 21 -2.20 -13.79 4.30
CA HIS A 21 -2.14 -14.69 5.46
C HIS A 21 -3.46 -15.47 5.64
N LEU A 22 -4.62 -14.83 5.46
CA LEU A 22 -5.92 -15.47 5.54
C LEU A 22 -6.10 -16.54 4.44
N SER A 23 -5.68 -16.23 3.21
CA SER A 23 -5.71 -17.21 2.10
C SER A 23 -4.81 -18.41 2.38
N LEU A 24 -3.64 -18.19 2.97
CA LEU A 24 -2.74 -19.28 3.37
C LEU A 24 -3.33 -20.13 4.50
N LEU A 25 -3.98 -19.50 5.49
CA LEU A 25 -4.68 -20.19 6.57
C LEU A 25 -5.77 -21.12 6.01
N PHE A 26 -6.57 -20.64 5.06
CA PHE A 26 -7.56 -21.48 4.38
C PHE A 26 -6.92 -22.66 3.64
N ALA A 27 -5.78 -22.45 2.97
CA ALA A 27 -5.06 -23.55 2.31
C ALA A 27 -4.67 -24.65 3.31
N VAL A 28 -4.12 -24.28 4.47
CA VAL A 28 -3.73 -25.22 5.54
C VAL A 28 -4.94 -25.95 6.11
N MET A 29 -6.04 -25.24 6.36
CA MET A 29 -7.29 -25.85 6.82
C MET A 29 -7.82 -26.89 5.83
N PHE A 30 -7.88 -26.54 4.54
CA PHE A 30 -8.36 -27.46 3.51
C PHE A 30 -7.44 -28.67 3.34
N LEU A 31 -6.10 -28.51 3.41
CA LEU A 31 -5.16 -29.64 3.44
C LEU A 31 -5.39 -30.56 4.63
N SER A 32 -5.65 -29.98 5.81
CA SER A 32 -5.92 -30.75 7.03
C SER A 32 -7.21 -31.57 6.88
N ILE A 33 -8.26 -30.97 6.31
CA ILE A 33 -9.51 -31.67 5.99
C ILE A 33 -9.25 -32.82 5.00
N THR A 34 -8.46 -32.58 3.94
CA THR A 34 -8.07 -33.64 3.00
C THR A 34 -7.34 -34.79 3.68
N GLY A 35 -6.43 -34.50 4.61
CA GLY A 35 -5.74 -35.53 5.39
C GLY A 35 -6.69 -36.38 6.24
N VAL A 36 -7.67 -35.75 6.88
CA VAL A 36 -8.70 -36.45 7.67
C VAL A 36 -9.60 -37.30 6.76
N THR A 37 -10.07 -36.77 5.63
CA THR A 37 -10.92 -37.53 4.69
C THR A 37 -10.16 -38.70 4.07
N LEU A 38 -8.87 -38.53 3.79
CA LEU A 38 -8.02 -39.61 3.31
C LEU A 38 -7.89 -40.72 4.36
N TYR A 39 -7.74 -40.36 5.64
CA TYR A 39 -7.61 -41.31 6.73
C TYR A 39 -8.90 -42.09 7.01
N ILE A 40 -10.06 -41.43 6.97
CA ILE A 40 -11.35 -42.04 7.30
C ILE A 40 -11.92 -42.82 6.11
N ASP A 41 -11.97 -42.20 4.92
CA ASP A 41 -12.71 -42.71 3.76
C ASP A 41 -11.79 -43.24 2.65
N GLY A 42 -10.47 -43.10 2.79
CA GLY A 42 -9.51 -43.42 1.73
C GLY A 42 -9.56 -42.46 0.52
N LEU A 43 -10.33 -41.37 0.60
CA LEU A 43 -10.57 -40.47 -0.53
C LEU A 43 -9.51 -39.35 -0.58
N PHE A 44 -8.57 -39.47 -1.52
CA PHE A 44 -7.51 -38.47 -1.72
C PHE A 44 -7.97 -37.20 -2.46
N LEU A 45 -8.80 -37.35 -3.50
CA LEU A 45 -9.25 -36.25 -4.37
C LEU A 45 -10.54 -35.59 -3.88
N SER A 46 -10.59 -35.22 -2.60
CA SER A 46 -11.74 -34.51 -2.03
C SER A 46 -11.85 -33.08 -2.58
N LEU A 47 -13.06 -32.49 -2.54
CA LEU A 47 -13.29 -31.09 -2.92
C LEU A 47 -12.35 -30.14 -2.16
N ALA A 48 -12.05 -30.46 -0.90
CA ALA A 48 -11.10 -29.72 -0.06
C ALA A 48 -9.69 -29.69 -0.66
N PHE A 49 -9.24 -30.76 -1.31
CA PHE A 49 -7.90 -30.80 -1.93
C PHE A 49 -7.78 -29.76 -3.05
N TRP A 50 -8.81 -29.62 -3.88
CA TRP A 50 -8.84 -28.61 -4.93
C TRP A 50 -8.87 -27.18 -4.38
N PHE A 51 -9.63 -26.94 -3.30
CA PHE A 51 -9.61 -25.63 -2.63
C PHE A 51 -8.24 -25.31 -2.00
N ALA A 52 -7.59 -26.28 -1.37
CA ALA A 52 -6.24 -26.12 -0.86
C ALA A 52 -5.26 -25.70 -1.97
N ILE A 53 -5.28 -26.41 -3.10
CA ILE A 53 -4.44 -26.09 -4.25
C ILE A 53 -4.75 -24.70 -4.80
N ALA A 54 -6.02 -24.29 -4.86
CA ALA A 54 -6.42 -22.98 -5.37
C ALA A 54 -6.04 -21.81 -4.44
N CYS A 55 -6.08 -22.02 -3.12
CA CYS A 55 -5.77 -20.98 -2.13
C CYS A 55 -4.29 -20.59 -2.10
N VAL A 56 -3.36 -21.50 -2.43
CA VAL A 56 -1.91 -21.23 -2.47
C VAL A 56 -1.50 -20.20 -3.53
N PRO A 57 -1.81 -20.36 -4.83
CA PRO A 57 -1.50 -19.37 -5.85
C PRO A 57 -2.25 -18.05 -5.59
N LEU A 58 -3.47 -18.10 -5.07
CA LEU A 58 -4.20 -16.90 -4.65
C LEU A 58 -3.44 -16.13 -3.57
N ALA A 59 -2.97 -16.81 -2.52
CA ALA A 59 -2.16 -16.19 -1.46
C ALA A 59 -0.88 -15.55 -2.01
N TYR A 60 -0.21 -16.23 -2.95
CA TYR A 60 1.00 -15.73 -3.60
C TYR A 60 0.73 -14.49 -4.47
N VAL A 61 -0.34 -14.49 -5.26
CA VAL A 61 -0.73 -13.34 -6.09
C VAL A 61 -1.04 -12.14 -5.20
N LEU A 62 -1.84 -12.33 -4.14
CA LEU A 62 -2.16 -11.28 -3.17
C LEU A 62 -0.90 -10.71 -2.51
N TYR A 63 0.02 -11.57 -2.09
CA TYR A 63 1.32 -11.16 -1.53
C TYR A 63 2.13 -10.31 -2.53
N ARG A 64 2.23 -10.75 -3.78
CA ARG A 64 2.97 -10.03 -4.83
C ARG A 64 2.36 -8.66 -5.11
N MET A 65 1.03 -8.59 -5.20
CA MET A 65 0.30 -7.33 -5.38
C MET A 65 0.54 -6.39 -4.20
N GLN A 66 0.40 -6.86 -2.97
CA GLN A 66 0.64 -6.05 -1.76
C GLN A 66 2.09 -5.60 -1.65
N ARG A 67 3.07 -6.46 -1.96
CA ARG A 67 4.49 -6.11 -1.98
C ARG A 67 4.82 -5.05 -3.03
N SER A 68 4.13 -5.07 -4.17
CA SER A 68 4.35 -4.07 -5.22
C SER A 68 3.92 -2.66 -4.79
N LYS A 69 2.91 -2.54 -3.92
CA LYS A 69 2.39 -1.27 -3.37
C LYS A 69 3.34 -0.60 -2.37
N LEU A 70 4.35 -1.31 -1.86
CA LEU A 70 5.32 -0.75 -0.89
C LEU A 70 6.52 -0.07 -1.57
N LYS A 71 6.62 -0.16 -2.90
CA LYS A 71 7.74 0.40 -3.65
C LYS A 71 7.53 1.90 -3.81
N PHE A 72 8.52 2.69 -3.40
CA PHE A 72 8.53 4.11 -3.64
C PHE A 72 8.70 4.41 -5.14
N GLN A 73 8.01 5.44 -5.60
CA GLN A 73 8.24 6.05 -6.90
C GLN A 73 9.24 7.18 -6.74
N ASN A 74 10.31 7.14 -7.53
CA ASN A 74 11.30 8.20 -7.57
C ASN A 74 10.80 9.32 -8.48
N LEU A 75 10.79 10.55 -7.96
CA LEU A 75 10.62 11.74 -8.74
C LEU A 75 11.90 12.59 -8.63
N PRO A 76 12.67 12.74 -9.72
CA PRO A 76 13.74 13.73 -9.74
C PRO A 76 13.10 15.12 -9.70
N THR A 77 13.51 15.95 -8.75
CA THR A 77 12.96 17.30 -8.61
C THR A 77 14.11 18.28 -8.42
N THR A 78 14.02 19.41 -9.12
CA THR A 78 14.92 20.56 -8.95
C THR A 78 14.37 21.59 -7.96
N LEU A 79 13.20 21.32 -7.36
CA LEU A 79 12.54 22.23 -6.44
C LEU A 79 13.25 22.26 -5.08
N ASN A 80 13.38 23.46 -4.53
CA ASN A 80 13.81 23.65 -3.15
C ASN A 80 12.81 22.97 -2.19
N LYS A 81 13.28 22.45 -1.05
CA LYS A 81 12.46 21.80 -0.02
C LYS A 81 11.26 22.66 0.36
N GLN A 82 11.46 23.97 0.58
CA GLN A 82 10.37 24.91 0.90
C GLN A 82 9.25 24.92 -0.14
N ALA A 83 9.59 24.92 -1.43
CA ALA A 83 8.59 24.92 -2.49
C ALA A 83 7.82 23.60 -2.57
N ILE A 84 8.48 22.48 -2.21
CA ILE A 84 7.82 21.19 -2.09
C ILE A 84 6.86 21.22 -0.90
N TYR A 85 7.28 21.79 0.24
CA TYR A 85 6.42 21.94 1.41
C TYR A 85 5.17 22.78 1.10
N ASP A 86 5.33 23.95 0.49
CA ASP A 86 4.21 24.83 0.16
C ASP A 86 3.23 24.12 -0.80
N CYS A 87 3.75 23.33 -1.74
CA CYS A 87 2.96 22.54 -2.67
C CYS A 87 2.15 21.44 -1.96
N ILE A 88 2.79 20.67 -1.07
CA ILE A 88 2.11 19.62 -0.31
C ILE A 88 1.08 20.22 0.65
N TYR A 89 1.39 21.34 1.30
CA TYR A 89 0.46 22.04 2.17
C TYR A 89 -0.76 22.57 1.38
N HIS A 90 -0.56 23.14 0.20
CA HIS A 90 -1.68 23.56 -0.63
C HIS A 90 -2.55 22.36 -1.06
N LEU A 91 -1.94 21.22 -1.37
CA LEU A 91 -2.67 19.98 -1.67
C LEU A 91 -3.44 19.45 -0.46
N SER A 92 -2.85 19.51 0.73
CA SER A 92 -3.50 19.04 1.96
C SER A 92 -4.73 19.89 2.28
N VAL A 93 -4.65 21.22 2.13
CA VAL A 93 -5.80 22.11 2.29
C VAL A 93 -6.87 21.87 1.20
N THR A 94 -6.45 21.64 -0.05
CA THR A 94 -7.39 21.45 -1.18
C THR A 94 -8.15 20.14 -1.08
N TYR A 95 -7.51 19.08 -0.59
CA TYR A 95 -8.05 17.72 -0.56
C TYR A 95 -8.35 17.20 0.85
N ASP A 96 -8.31 18.07 1.86
CA ASP A 96 -8.55 17.74 3.26
C ASP A 96 -7.68 16.57 3.75
N TRP A 97 -6.36 16.69 3.52
CA TRP A 97 -5.38 15.73 4.06
C TRP A 97 -4.88 16.22 5.40
N ASP A 98 -4.79 15.30 6.35
CA ASP A 98 -4.18 15.55 7.66
C ASP A 98 -2.68 15.25 7.60
N ILE A 99 -1.86 16.06 8.27
CA ILE A 99 -0.40 15.92 8.25
C ILE A 99 0.05 15.42 9.62
N ASP A 100 0.44 14.15 9.69
CA ASP A 100 0.83 13.52 10.96
C ASP A 100 2.26 13.82 11.37
N HIS A 101 3.18 13.86 10.39
CA HIS A 101 4.58 14.10 10.67
C HIS A 101 5.22 15.03 9.66
N TYR A 102 5.91 16.02 10.20
CA TYR A 102 6.68 17.00 9.47
C TYR A 102 8.13 16.93 9.92
N GLY A 103 9.02 16.46 9.04
CA GLY A 103 10.45 16.40 9.29
C GLY A 103 11.27 16.86 8.09
N ASP A 104 12.56 17.10 8.34
CA ASP A 104 13.52 17.50 7.30
C ASP A 104 13.85 16.35 6.32
N ASP A 105 13.59 15.12 6.76
CA ASP A 105 13.87 13.87 6.05
C ASP A 105 12.60 13.28 5.40
N CYS A 106 11.43 13.43 6.03
CA CYS A 106 10.17 12.92 5.49
C CYS A 106 8.93 13.70 5.93
N ILE A 107 7.90 13.62 5.10
CA ILE A 107 6.53 14.06 5.40
C ILE A 107 5.63 12.84 5.34
N VAL A 108 4.75 12.71 6.33
CA VAL A 108 3.70 11.69 6.36
C VAL A 108 2.36 12.39 6.49
N ALA A 109 1.44 12.06 5.58
CA ALA A 109 0.09 12.62 5.55
C ALA A 109 -0.96 11.52 5.39
N HIS A 110 -2.17 11.78 5.87
CA HIS A 110 -3.31 10.88 5.82
C HIS A 110 -4.44 11.55 5.07
N THR A 111 -5.11 10.78 4.23
CA THR A 111 -6.33 11.22 3.57
C THR A 111 -7.53 10.82 4.43
N ASN A 112 -8.43 11.78 4.68
CA ASN A 112 -9.64 11.47 5.42
C ASN A 112 -10.54 10.51 4.62
N PRO A 113 -10.98 9.39 5.21
CA PRO A 113 -11.93 8.51 4.54
C PRO A 113 -13.27 9.24 4.41
N ALA A 114 -13.70 9.55 3.19
CA ALA A 114 -15.06 10.02 3.00
C ALA A 114 -16.01 8.85 3.28
N LEU A 115 -17.03 9.08 4.11
CA LEU A 115 -18.04 8.08 4.53
C LEU A 115 -18.68 7.28 3.37
N TRP A 116 -18.64 7.81 2.15
CA TRP A 116 -19.20 7.21 0.94
C TRP A 116 -18.21 6.37 0.13
N HIS A 117 -16.93 6.34 0.52
CA HIS A 117 -15.90 5.55 -0.12
C HIS A 117 -15.50 4.43 0.84
N LEU A 118 -15.59 3.18 0.40
CA LEU A 118 -15.18 1.97 1.16
C LEU A 118 -13.64 1.88 1.36
N THR A 119 -12.99 3.02 1.57
CA THR A 119 -11.56 3.19 1.82
C THR A 119 -11.39 3.63 3.27
N TRP A 120 -10.41 3.03 3.96
CA TRP A 120 -10.11 3.37 5.35
C TRP A 120 -9.15 4.56 5.46
N GLY A 121 -9.04 5.36 4.39
CA GLY A 121 -8.00 6.38 4.22
C GLY A 121 -6.73 5.81 3.59
N GLU A 122 -5.89 6.73 3.14
CA GLU A 122 -4.57 6.46 2.54
C GLU A 122 -3.51 7.25 3.29
N GLN A 123 -2.38 6.61 3.52
CA GLN A 123 -1.18 7.19 4.09
C GLN A 123 -0.17 7.46 2.98
N ILE A 124 0.18 8.74 2.84
CA ILE A 124 1.10 9.27 1.85
C ILE A 124 2.45 9.49 2.52
N PHE A 125 3.50 8.94 1.92
CA PHE A 125 4.88 9.07 2.36
C PHE A 125 5.67 9.84 1.33
N ILE A 126 6.32 10.91 1.76
CA ILE A 126 7.21 11.73 0.95
C ILE A 126 8.55 11.76 1.66
N VAL A 127 9.57 11.12 1.07
CA VAL A 127 10.90 11.03 1.67
C VAL A 127 11.89 11.80 0.79
N PHE A 128 12.64 12.70 1.42
CA PHE A 128 13.65 13.51 0.76
C PHE A 128 14.99 12.77 0.73
N ASP A 129 15.64 12.72 -0.44
CA ASP A 129 16.95 12.09 -0.60
C ASP A 129 17.74 12.83 -1.68
N GLN A 130 18.82 13.52 -1.32
CA GLN A 130 19.76 14.24 -2.21
C GLN A 130 19.27 14.48 -3.67
N ASN A 131 18.59 15.61 -3.89
CA ASN A 131 17.99 16.06 -5.17
C ASN A 131 16.90 15.16 -5.77
N GLN A 132 16.38 14.21 -5.01
CA GLN A 132 15.32 13.29 -5.40
C GLN A 132 14.25 13.23 -4.30
N VAL A 133 13.01 13.00 -4.71
CA VAL A 133 11.89 12.80 -3.80
C VAL A 133 11.30 11.43 -4.04
N TRP A 134 11.15 10.66 -2.98
CA TRP A 134 10.55 9.34 -2.99
C TRP A 134 9.11 9.45 -2.52
N LEU A 135 8.18 9.11 -3.40
CA LEU A 135 6.74 9.20 -3.15
C LEU A 135 6.15 7.80 -3.04
N ASN A 136 5.33 7.58 -2.02
CA ASN A 136 4.48 6.41 -1.92
C ASN A 136 3.12 6.78 -1.33
N SER A 137 2.09 6.05 -1.72
CA SER A 137 0.75 6.13 -1.14
C SER A 137 0.29 4.70 -0.91
N VAL A 138 0.04 4.38 0.35
CA VAL A 138 -0.43 3.07 0.79
C VAL A 138 -1.75 3.28 1.52
N ASN A 139 -2.59 2.25 1.60
CA ASN A 139 -3.74 2.32 2.51
C ASN A 139 -3.24 2.60 3.91
N ASP A 140 -4.05 3.33 4.69
CA ASP A 140 -3.75 3.64 6.08
C ASP A 140 -3.29 2.36 6.81
N LEU A 141 -2.03 2.33 7.25
CA LEU A 141 -1.40 1.18 7.90
C LEU A 141 -1.83 1.06 9.37
N ASN A 142 -2.35 2.15 9.95
CA ASN A 142 -2.90 2.20 11.30
C ASN A 142 -4.35 1.69 11.35
N LYS A 143 -5.03 1.60 10.20
CA LYS A 143 -6.38 1.03 10.06
C LYS A 143 -6.34 -0.26 9.24
N ARG A 144 -7.35 -1.13 9.37
CA ARG A 144 -7.39 -2.42 8.63
C ARG A 144 -7.23 -2.18 7.13
N THR A 145 -6.51 -3.07 6.43
CA THR A 145 -6.37 -2.99 4.97
C THR A 145 -7.73 -2.91 4.30
N SER A 146 -8.02 -1.78 3.66
CA SER A 146 -9.13 -1.71 2.70
C SER A 146 -8.82 -2.66 1.54
N ILE A 147 -9.74 -3.59 1.29
CA ILE A 147 -9.72 -4.47 0.12
C ILE A 147 -9.93 -3.65 -1.17
N CYS A 148 -10.51 -2.45 -1.05
CA CYS A 148 -10.99 -1.63 -2.17
C CYS A 148 -10.31 -0.26 -2.23
N SER A 149 -8.98 -0.18 -2.24
CA SER A 149 -8.24 1.06 -2.57
C SER A 149 -8.17 1.34 -4.07
N PHE A 150 -9.24 1.06 -4.83
CA PHE A 150 -9.24 1.05 -6.29
C PHE A 150 -8.79 2.40 -6.85
N GLY A 151 -7.53 2.52 -7.28
CA GLY A 151 -6.98 3.67 -8.01
C GLY A 151 -6.67 4.94 -7.21
N HIS A 152 -7.11 5.04 -5.95
CA HIS A 152 -6.97 6.25 -5.13
C HIS A 152 -5.49 6.58 -4.84
N ASN A 153 -4.72 5.59 -4.38
CA ASN A 153 -3.26 5.71 -4.19
C ASN A 153 -2.54 6.20 -5.46
N LYS A 154 -2.92 5.68 -6.63
CA LYS A 154 -2.32 6.08 -7.91
C LYS A 154 -2.70 7.53 -8.26
N ARG A 155 -3.95 7.93 -7.98
CA ARG A 155 -4.45 9.28 -8.21
C ARG A 155 -3.77 10.31 -7.31
N ASN A 156 -3.54 9.98 -6.04
CA ASN A 156 -2.84 10.85 -5.10
C ASN A 156 -1.38 11.05 -5.49
N ILE A 157 -0.68 9.97 -5.87
CA ILE A 157 0.69 10.08 -6.42
C ILE A 157 0.70 10.94 -7.70
N GLN A 158 -0.28 10.78 -8.59
CA GLN A 158 -0.38 11.59 -9.81
C GLN A 158 -0.62 13.08 -9.53
N ARG A 159 -1.48 13.42 -8.57
CA ARG A 159 -1.73 14.81 -8.14
C ARG A 159 -0.45 15.46 -7.62
N ILE A 160 0.28 14.78 -6.74
CA ILE A 160 1.54 15.28 -6.21
C ILE A 160 2.56 15.45 -7.34
N LYS A 161 2.68 14.45 -8.22
CA LYS A 161 3.58 14.54 -9.38
C LYS A 161 3.25 15.74 -10.27
N GLN A 162 1.97 15.97 -10.56
CA GLN A 162 1.53 17.09 -11.39
C GLN A 162 1.84 18.44 -10.73
N ALA A 163 1.54 18.58 -9.45
CA ALA A 163 1.79 19.81 -8.70
C ALA A 163 3.30 20.14 -8.62
N LEU A 164 4.15 19.12 -8.38
CA LEU A 164 5.60 19.28 -8.39
C LEU A 164 6.15 19.60 -9.79
N THR A 165 5.61 18.99 -10.85
CA THR A 165 6.03 19.28 -12.23
C THR A 165 5.63 20.69 -12.67
N GLN A 166 4.43 21.14 -12.29
CA GLN A 166 3.99 22.51 -12.54
C GLN A 166 4.84 23.52 -11.77
N GLY A 167 5.16 23.24 -10.50
CA GLY A 167 6.08 24.05 -9.69
C GLY A 167 7.48 24.18 -10.30
N THR A 168 8.01 23.11 -10.94
CA THR A 168 9.28 23.18 -11.67
C THR A 168 9.19 24.02 -12.95
N ALA A 169 8.07 23.98 -13.67
CA ALA A 169 7.88 24.71 -14.93
C ALA A 169 7.73 26.23 -14.74
N ILE A 170 7.28 26.68 -13.57
CA ILE A 170 7.13 28.12 -13.25
C ILE A 170 8.48 28.76 -12.85
N LYS A 171 9.49 27.94 -12.49
CA LYS A 171 10.81 28.41 -12.04
C LYS A 171 11.95 28.22 -13.06
N GLY A 172 11.66 27.61 -14.22
CA GLY A 172 12.60 27.46 -15.33
C GLY A 172 12.40 28.54 -16.37
#